data_AF-A0A962LAD3-F1
#
_entry.id   AF-A0A962LAD3-F1
#
_cell.length_a   1.000
_cell.length_b   1.000
_cell.length_c   1.000
_cell.angle_alpha   90.00
_cell.angle_beta   90.00
_cell.angle_gamma   90.00
#
_symmetry.space_group_name_H-M   'P 1'
#
loop_
_entity.id
_entity.type
_entity.pdbx_description
1 polymer ?
#
loop_
_entity_poly.entity_id
_entity_poly.type
_entity_poly.pdbx_seq_one_letter_code
_entity_poly.pdbx_strand_id
1 'polypeptide(L)'
;MPSLSRATDIVLNENCPPGFELDAGQCRLRTLYQMYASLEDAGVGGLKTGLPPHRDGFTPQQIDLGRYLFFDPVLSVDGTVSCASCHDPDRGFADGRGRSVGVGGEPVRRSAPSLWNVAFLQRFFWDARAGSLEEQMQGPLYDEHEMATSPEQLVRTLNGIPLYRELFRQAWPQDFQADGAQIQLNQVYAAIAAFQLSLISLNSRYDQYAHGYADALTEPEKEGMNIFRSFVARCAECHTPPLFTNQQVAVIGTPDPEGMPFDPGAAVPLNEPTLRGGFKVPSLRNIALTAPYMHSGRFATLREAAAFYTGGRGHAVPPGEDLKIHWHIWEPKLSDEELDRLVDFLQTLTDESFKPVEPPELPSGIQPVHNAIAREGTTPDNGVSNHE
;
A
#
# COMPACT_ATOMS: atom_id res chain seq x y z
N MET A 1 -7.37 -38.91 -9.92
CA MET A 1 -7.32 -38.62 -8.48
C MET A 1 -5.90 -38.16 -8.17
N PRO A 2 -5.64 -36.85 -8.04
CA PRO A 2 -4.34 -36.37 -7.63
C PRO A 2 -4.16 -36.66 -6.13
N SER A 3 -3.00 -37.20 -5.81
CA SER A 3 -2.50 -37.52 -4.48
C SER A 3 -2.68 -36.36 -3.49
N LEU A 4 -3.36 -36.62 -2.36
CA LEU A 4 -3.38 -35.75 -1.18
C LEU A 4 -1.92 -35.47 -0.76
N SER A 5 -1.54 -34.20 -0.78
CA SER A 5 -0.18 -33.76 -0.47
C SER A 5 0.17 -34.07 0.99
N ARG A 6 1.47 -34.28 1.21
CA ARG A 6 2.13 -34.41 2.52
C ARG A 6 1.56 -33.38 3.50
N ALA A 7 1.18 -33.80 4.71
CA ALA A 7 0.83 -32.89 5.79
C ALA A 7 2.03 -31.97 6.06
N THR A 8 1.88 -30.69 5.76
CA THR A 8 2.83 -29.64 6.10
C THR A 8 2.51 -29.18 7.52
N ASP A 9 3.51 -29.24 8.41
CA ASP A 9 3.40 -28.80 9.81
C ASP A 9 3.48 -27.26 9.89
N ILE A 10 2.57 -26.54 9.20
CA ILE A 10 2.50 -25.09 9.32
C ILE A 10 1.92 -24.75 10.70
N VAL A 11 2.69 -23.99 11.49
CA VAL A 11 2.30 -23.47 12.80
C VAL A 11 2.48 -21.96 12.77
N LEU A 12 1.53 -21.22 13.35
CA LEU A 12 1.59 -19.76 13.40
C LEU A 12 2.66 -19.28 14.36
N ASN A 13 3.34 -18.19 14.00
CA ASN A 13 4.38 -17.59 14.83
C ASN A 13 3.81 -17.11 16.18
N GLU A 14 4.56 -17.38 17.25
CA GLU A 14 4.25 -16.90 18.61
C GLU A 14 4.94 -15.58 18.94
N ASN A 15 5.83 -15.09 18.06
CA ASN A 15 6.54 -13.83 18.23
C ASN A 15 5.94 -12.72 17.38
N CYS A 16 5.91 -11.51 17.91
CA CYS A 16 5.52 -10.33 17.15
C CYS A 16 6.45 -10.05 15.97
N PRO A 17 5.93 -9.45 14.88
CA PRO A 17 6.77 -9.04 13.77
C PRO A 17 7.77 -7.95 14.18
N PRO A 18 8.86 -7.75 13.42
CA PRO A 18 9.82 -6.68 13.67
C PRO A 18 9.14 -5.31 13.84
N GLY A 19 9.62 -4.52 14.81
CA GLY A 19 9.00 -3.24 15.18
C GLY A 19 7.86 -3.33 16.20
N PHE A 20 7.42 -4.55 16.56
CA PHE A 20 6.38 -4.75 17.57
C PHE A 20 6.92 -5.46 18.80
N GLU A 21 6.44 -5.06 19.98
CA GLU A 21 6.70 -5.71 21.26
C GLU A 21 5.47 -6.51 21.70
N LEU A 22 5.70 -7.71 22.24
CA LEU A 22 4.64 -8.52 22.83
C LEU A 22 4.29 -7.99 24.23
N ASP A 23 3.07 -7.50 24.39
CA ASP A 23 2.54 -6.98 25.65
C ASP A 23 1.15 -7.58 25.91
N ALA A 24 0.98 -8.23 27.07
CA ALA A 24 -0.24 -8.94 27.45
C ALA A 24 -0.82 -9.88 26.35
N GLY A 25 0.05 -10.56 25.61
CA GLY A 25 -0.33 -11.48 24.53
C GLY A 25 -0.66 -10.81 23.19
N GLN A 26 -0.46 -9.49 23.08
CA GLN A 26 -0.77 -8.70 21.91
C GLN A 26 0.47 -7.95 21.42
N CYS A 27 0.59 -7.80 20.11
CA CYS A 27 1.67 -7.04 19.48
C CYS A 27 1.34 -5.55 19.49
N ARG A 28 2.21 -4.77 20.12
CA ARG A 28 2.13 -3.32 20.23
C ARG A 28 3.27 -2.68 19.47
N LEU A 29 2.96 -1.71 18.61
CA LEU A 29 3.97 -1.03 17.81
C LEU A 29 4.95 -0.29 18.72
N ARG A 30 6.24 -0.35 18.40
CA ARG A 30 7.32 0.41 19.03
C ARG A 30 8.09 1.22 18.00
N THR A 31 8.11 2.53 18.19
CA THR A 31 8.76 3.46 17.27
C THR A 31 9.19 4.72 17.99
N LEU A 32 10.30 5.32 17.56
CA LEU A 32 10.81 6.59 18.10
C LEU A 32 9.80 7.73 17.94
N TYR A 33 8.89 7.64 16.97
CA TYR A 33 7.80 8.60 16.80
C TYR A 33 6.83 8.66 17.99
N GLN A 34 6.75 7.62 18.82
CA GLN A 34 5.94 7.63 20.06
C GLN A 34 6.51 8.56 21.15
N MET A 35 7.74 9.05 20.99
CA MET A 35 8.36 10.00 21.92
C MET A 35 7.92 11.45 21.70
N TYR A 36 7.14 11.72 20.65
CA TYR A 36 6.72 13.07 20.27
C TYR A 36 5.19 13.20 20.29
N ALA A 37 4.70 14.40 20.58
CA ALA A 37 3.29 14.70 20.44
C ALA A 37 2.89 14.66 18.96
N SER A 38 1.76 14.00 18.65
CA SER A 38 1.14 14.13 17.33
C SER A 38 0.57 15.54 17.20
N LEU A 39 0.71 16.10 16.00
CA LEU A 39 0.22 17.44 15.70
C LEU A 39 -1.16 17.44 15.04
N GLU A 40 -1.84 16.30 14.87
CA GLU A 40 -3.14 16.13 14.18
C GLU A 40 -3.85 17.46 13.82
N ASP A 41 -3.75 17.85 12.55
CA ASP A 41 -4.38 19.05 11.98
C ASP A 41 -3.82 20.43 12.42
N ALA A 42 -2.72 20.50 13.15
CA ALA A 42 -2.07 21.76 13.58
C ALA A 42 -1.19 22.46 12.52
N GLY A 43 -1.24 22.00 11.25
CA GLY A 43 -0.54 22.61 10.13
C GLY A 43 0.77 21.89 9.72
N VAL A 44 1.71 22.65 9.14
CA VAL A 44 2.93 22.08 8.51
C VAL A 44 3.78 21.36 9.56
N GLY A 45 3.83 20.03 9.45
CA GLY A 45 4.61 19.17 10.35
C GLY A 45 6.11 19.48 10.30
N GLY A 46 6.75 19.46 11.46
CA GLY A 46 8.20 19.57 11.60
C GLY A 46 8.86 18.20 11.77
N LEU A 47 10.20 18.20 11.85
CA LEU A 47 10.92 17.05 12.40
C LEU A 47 10.43 16.79 13.84
N LYS A 48 10.47 15.54 14.29
CA LYS A 48 10.04 15.15 15.64
C LYS A 48 8.54 15.42 15.91
N THR A 49 7.69 15.02 14.97
CA THR A 49 6.23 15.03 15.10
C THR A 49 5.72 13.61 15.32
N GLY A 50 4.79 13.39 16.24
CA GLY A 50 4.21 12.08 16.52
C GLY A 50 3.34 11.53 15.38
N LEU A 51 3.01 10.23 15.46
CA LEU A 51 2.12 9.56 14.52
C LEU A 51 0.65 9.73 14.93
N PRO A 52 -0.31 9.65 13.98
CA PRO A 52 -1.72 9.53 14.32
C PRO A 52 -2.00 8.29 15.19
N PRO A 53 -3.11 8.26 15.92
CA PRO A 53 -3.66 7.03 16.47
C PRO A 53 -3.76 5.96 15.37
N HIS A 54 -3.44 4.74 15.76
CA HIS A 54 -3.52 3.58 14.90
C HIS A 54 -4.15 2.42 15.67
N ARG A 55 -4.68 1.46 14.92
CA ARG A 55 -5.17 0.21 15.49
C ARG A 55 -4.02 -0.79 15.56
N ASP A 56 -3.71 -1.24 16.77
CA ASP A 56 -2.79 -2.35 17.05
C ASP A 56 -3.42 -3.33 18.04
N GLY A 57 -2.63 -4.25 18.60
CA GLY A 57 -3.09 -5.16 19.65
C GLY A 57 -3.61 -6.51 19.15
N PHE A 58 -3.23 -6.92 17.95
CA PHE A 58 -3.46 -8.30 17.47
C PHE A 58 -2.46 -9.27 18.09
N THR A 59 -2.81 -10.53 18.21
CA THR A 59 -1.84 -11.55 18.64
C THR A 59 -0.83 -11.84 17.51
N PRO A 60 0.38 -12.34 17.84
CA PRO A 60 1.32 -12.85 16.85
C PRO A 60 0.67 -13.79 15.82
N GLN A 61 -0.16 -14.70 16.29
CA GLN A 61 -0.84 -15.70 15.46
C GLN A 61 -1.85 -15.06 14.51
N GLN A 62 -2.60 -14.05 14.94
CA GLN A 62 -3.55 -13.34 14.06
C GLN A 62 -2.83 -12.62 12.92
N ILE A 63 -1.69 -11.98 13.22
CA ILE A 63 -0.85 -11.31 12.22
C ILE A 63 -0.26 -12.34 11.25
N ASP A 64 0.27 -13.45 11.77
CA ASP A 64 0.93 -14.47 10.94
C ASP A 64 -0.07 -15.24 10.06
N LEU A 65 -1.28 -15.50 10.56
CA LEU A 65 -2.37 -16.05 9.75
C LEU A 65 -2.77 -15.07 8.63
N GLY A 66 -2.82 -13.77 8.94
CA GLY A 66 -3.00 -12.72 7.95
C GLY A 66 -1.94 -12.74 6.86
N ARG A 67 -0.67 -12.96 7.24
CA ARG A 67 0.44 -13.12 6.30
C ARG A 67 0.19 -14.29 5.35
N TYR A 68 -0.17 -15.48 5.85
CA TYR A 68 -0.50 -16.61 4.98
C TYR A 68 -1.65 -16.28 4.02
N LEU A 69 -2.75 -15.74 4.53
CA LEU A 69 -3.91 -15.37 3.69
C LEU A 69 -3.55 -14.31 2.63
N PHE A 70 -2.70 -13.34 2.96
CA PHE A 70 -2.28 -12.28 2.04
C PHE A 70 -1.53 -12.82 0.81
N PHE A 71 -0.70 -13.85 1.01
CA PHE A 71 0.09 -14.47 -0.06
C PHE A 71 -0.64 -15.61 -0.77
N ASP A 72 -1.69 -16.20 -0.16
CA ASP A 72 -2.36 -17.39 -0.68
C ASP A 72 -3.40 -17.06 -1.78
N PRO A 73 -3.21 -17.54 -3.03
CA PRO A 73 -4.16 -17.28 -4.12
C PRO A 73 -5.54 -17.92 -3.92
N VAL A 74 -5.68 -18.81 -2.93
CA VAL A 74 -6.94 -19.50 -2.58
C VAL A 74 -8.13 -18.57 -2.33
N LEU A 75 -7.87 -17.30 -2.05
CA LEU A 75 -8.91 -16.29 -1.82
C LEU A 75 -9.59 -15.84 -3.13
N SER A 76 -8.95 -16.00 -4.29
CA SER A 76 -9.55 -15.72 -5.59
C SER A 76 -10.42 -16.87 -6.10
N VAL A 77 -11.34 -16.57 -7.02
CA VAL A 77 -12.32 -17.53 -7.55
C VAL A 77 -11.70 -18.77 -8.20
N ASP A 78 -10.53 -18.60 -8.83
CA ASP A 78 -9.84 -19.64 -9.60
C ASP A 78 -8.46 -20.01 -9.03
N GLY A 79 -8.08 -19.44 -7.89
CA GLY A 79 -6.80 -19.72 -7.24
C GLY A 79 -5.58 -19.14 -7.95
N THR A 80 -5.74 -18.08 -8.76
CA THR A 80 -4.65 -17.48 -9.55
C THR A 80 -4.12 -16.15 -9.00
N VAL A 81 -4.92 -15.45 -8.17
CA VAL A 81 -4.61 -14.11 -7.66
C VAL A 81 -4.65 -14.10 -6.12
N SER A 82 -3.64 -13.52 -5.50
CA SER A 82 -3.62 -13.20 -4.06
C SER A 82 -3.51 -11.70 -3.85
N CYS A 83 -3.60 -11.22 -2.60
CA CYS A 83 -3.35 -9.81 -2.29
C CYS A 83 -1.94 -9.41 -2.74
N ALA A 84 -0.96 -10.29 -2.56
CA ALA A 84 0.44 -10.09 -2.97
C ALA A 84 0.64 -10.01 -4.49
N SER A 85 -0.32 -10.46 -5.30
CA SER A 85 -0.24 -10.32 -6.77
C SER A 85 -0.33 -8.85 -7.22
N CYS A 86 -1.06 -8.02 -6.46
CA CYS A 86 -1.18 -6.57 -6.70
C CYS A 86 -0.42 -5.72 -5.66
N HIS A 87 0.02 -6.32 -4.55
CA HIS A 87 0.76 -5.67 -3.48
C HIS A 87 2.05 -6.44 -3.18
N ASP A 88 2.95 -6.44 -4.16
CA ASP A 88 4.21 -7.16 -4.18
C ASP A 88 5.21 -6.53 -3.19
N PRO A 89 5.72 -7.29 -2.20
CA PRO A 89 6.73 -6.80 -1.26
C PRO A 89 7.97 -6.18 -1.92
N ASP A 90 8.40 -6.70 -3.06
CA ASP A 90 9.59 -6.22 -3.80
C ASP A 90 9.31 -4.97 -4.66
N ARG A 91 8.04 -4.53 -4.70
CA ARG A 91 7.59 -3.29 -5.34
C ARG A 91 7.01 -2.31 -4.32
N GLY A 92 7.52 -2.36 -3.08
CA GLY A 92 7.05 -1.50 -2.00
C GLY A 92 5.59 -1.75 -1.62
N PHE A 93 5.10 -2.98 -1.75
CA PHE A 93 3.69 -3.35 -1.58
C PHE A 93 2.72 -2.62 -2.54
N ALA A 94 3.22 -2.19 -3.69
CA ALA A 94 2.45 -1.91 -4.90
C ALA A 94 2.69 -3.06 -5.91
N ASP A 95 2.29 -2.94 -7.17
CA ASP A 95 2.47 -4.00 -8.19
C ASP A 95 3.50 -3.69 -9.28
N GLY A 96 4.05 -2.48 -9.30
CA GLY A 96 4.94 -2.03 -10.37
C GLY A 96 4.21 -1.73 -11.69
N ARG A 97 2.88 -1.58 -11.67
CA ARG A 97 2.06 -1.34 -12.87
C ARG A 97 1.22 -0.08 -12.72
N GLY A 98 0.88 0.52 -13.86
CA GLY A 98 -0.05 1.66 -13.86
C GLY A 98 -1.49 1.26 -13.57
N ARG A 99 -1.81 -0.01 -13.82
CA ARG A 99 -3.10 -0.64 -13.56
C ARG A 99 -2.86 -2.08 -13.19
N SER A 100 -3.44 -2.51 -12.08
CA SER A 100 -3.34 -3.89 -11.62
C SER A 100 -4.08 -4.83 -12.57
N VAL A 101 -3.71 -6.11 -12.51
CA VAL A 101 -4.33 -7.15 -13.33
C VAL A 101 -4.78 -8.25 -12.37
N GLY A 102 -6.10 -8.48 -12.32
CA GLY A 102 -6.69 -9.54 -11.53
C GLY A 102 -7.00 -10.78 -12.36
N VAL A 103 -8.02 -11.52 -11.92
CA VAL A 103 -8.53 -12.69 -12.63
C VAL A 103 -9.01 -12.30 -14.02
N GLY A 104 -8.85 -13.21 -14.99
CA GLY A 104 -9.21 -12.94 -16.38
C GLY A 104 -8.21 -12.09 -17.17
N GLY A 105 -7.19 -11.51 -16.52
CA GLY A 105 -6.04 -10.88 -17.20
C GLY A 105 -6.27 -9.45 -17.72
N GLU A 106 -7.46 -8.89 -17.53
CA GLU A 106 -7.75 -7.52 -17.95
C GLU A 106 -7.27 -6.49 -16.90
N PRO A 107 -6.65 -5.37 -17.31
CA PRO A 107 -6.22 -4.34 -16.36
C PRO A 107 -7.41 -3.60 -15.73
N VAL A 108 -7.41 -3.47 -14.41
CA VAL A 108 -8.40 -2.68 -13.67
C VAL A 108 -8.19 -1.18 -13.88
N ARG A 109 -9.07 -0.34 -13.34
CA ARG A 109 -9.04 1.12 -13.59
C ARG A 109 -7.81 1.83 -13.05
N ARG A 110 -7.27 1.40 -11.91
CA ARG A 110 -6.28 2.15 -11.11
C ARG A 110 -5.07 1.30 -10.75
N SER A 111 -3.97 1.98 -10.41
CA SER A 111 -2.78 1.37 -9.81
C SER A 111 -3.06 0.93 -8.36
N ALA A 112 -2.37 -0.12 -7.93
CA ALA A 112 -2.36 -0.53 -6.52
C ALA A 112 -1.47 0.43 -5.71
N PRO A 113 -2.00 1.16 -4.71
CA PRO A 113 -1.16 1.97 -3.83
C PRO A 113 -0.33 1.07 -2.89
N SER A 114 0.80 1.58 -2.41
CA SER A 114 1.59 0.91 -1.38
C SER A 114 0.75 0.64 -0.12
N LEU A 115 0.95 -0.53 0.49
CA LEU A 115 0.38 -0.87 1.79
C LEU A 115 1.28 -0.51 2.99
N TRP A 116 2.45 0.08 2.77
CA TRP A 116 3.28 0.53 3.87
C TRP A 116 2.57 1.60 4.70
N ASN A 117 2.57 1.43 6.03
CA ASN A 117 2.00 2.34 7.01
C ASN A 117 0.48 2.56 6.90
N VAL A 118 -0.27 1.62 6.33
CA VAL A 118 -1.74 1.71 6.27
C VAL A 118 -2.41 1.74 7.63
N ALA A 119 -1.71 1.35 8.70
CA ALA A 119 -2.18 1.43 10.07
C ALA A 119 -2.57 2.82 10.57
N PHE A 120 -2.02 3.85 9.95
CA PHE A 120 -2.29 5.24 10.32
C PHE A 120 -3.29 5.94 9.38
N LEU A 121 -3.87 5.20 8.42
CA LEU A 121 -4.82 5.73 7.48
C LEU A 121 -6.27 5.58 7.99
N GLN A 122 -7.10 6.58 7.69
CA GLN A 122 -8.53 6.64 8.05
C GLN A 122 -9.47 6.53 6.84
N ARG A 123 -8.90 6.65 5.63
CA ARG A 123 -9.60 6.57 4.35
C ARG A 123 -8.79 5.73 3.38
N PHE A 124 -9.45 4.79 2.73
CA PHE A 124 -8.83 3.80 1.86
C PHE A 124 -9.34 3.92 0.43
N PHE A 125 -8.64 3.27 -0.51
CA PHE A 125 -8.69 3.50 -1.95
C PHE A 125 -8.21 4.90 -2.38
N TRP A 126 -7.96 5.05 -3.68
CA TRP A 126 -7.61 6.33 -4.31
C TRP A 126 -8.74 7.36 -4.23
N ASP A 127 -10.00 6.94 -4.16
CA ASP A 127 -11.18 7.82 -4.09
C ASP A 127 -11.74 7.98 -2.67
N ALA A 128 -11.00 7.51 -1.66
CA ALA A 128 -11.35 7.61 -0.23
C ALA A 128 -12.69 6.98 0.16
N ARG A 129 -13.24 6.06 -0.65
CA ARG A 129 -14.60 5.53 -0.47
C ARG A 129 -14.79 4.62 0.74
N ALA A 130 -13.72 4.02 1.26
CA ALA A 130 -13.79 3.09 2.39
C ALA A 130 -13.22 3.71 3.67
N GLY A 131 -13.91 3.50 4.80
CA GLY A 131 -13.55 4.02 6.11
C GLY A 131 -12.78 3.04 7.01
N SER A 132 -12.61 1.79 6.59
CA SER A 132 -11.83 0.76 7.29
C SER A 132 -11.12 -0.17 6.31
N LEU A 133 -10.09 -0.90 6.77
CA LEU A 133 -9.44 -1.94 5.98
C LEU A 133 -10.40 -3.09 5.67
N GLU A 134 -11.27 -3.47 6.61
CA GLU A 134 -12.26 -4.52 6.40
C GLU A 134 -13.32 -4.14 5.36
N GLU A 135 -13.71 -2.87 5.29
CA GLU A 135 -14.56 -2.35 4.20
C GLU A 135 -13.78 -2.29 2.89
N GLN A 136 -12.54 -1.82 2.91
CA GLN A 136 -11.67 -1.76 1.72
C GLN A 136 -11.51 -3.14 1.08
N MET A 137 -11.25 -4.16 1.88
CA MET A 137 -10.94 -5.52 1.44
C MET A 137 -12.08 -6.19 0.67
N GLN A 138 -13.33 -5.79 0.93
CA GLN A 138 -14.49 -6.29 0.19
C GLN A 138 -14.49 -5.86 -1.29
N GLY A 139 -13.83 -4.75 -1.63
CA GLY A 139 -13.65 -4.32 -3.02
C GLY A 139 -12.89 -5.37 -3.83
N PRO A 140 -11.58 -5.58 -3.61
CA PRO A 140 -10.79 -6.50 -4.41
C PRO A 140 -11.22 -7.96 -4.27
N LEU A 141 -11.71 -8.39 -3.10
CA LEU A 141 -12.19 -9.77 -2.94
C LEU A 141 -13.36 -10.09 -3.88
N TYR A 142 -14.28 -9.15 -4.09
CA TYR A 142 -15.56 -9.40 -4.76
C TYR A 142 -15.71 -8.71 -6.11
N ASP A 143 -14.78 -7.84 -6.50
CA ASP A 143 -14.74 -7.28 -7.85
C ASP A 143 -14.41 -8.38 -8.87
N GLU A 144 -15.20 -8.46 -9.93
CA GLU A 144 -15.13 -9.49 -10.97
C GLU A 144 -13.83 -9.42 -11.80
N HIS A 145 -13.13 -8.27 -11.79
CA HIS A 145 -11.85 -8.05 -12.47
C HIS A 145 -10.64 -8.10 -11.53
N GLU A 146 -10.87 -8.29 -10.22
CA GLU A 146 -9.80 -8.43 -9.22
C GLU A 146 -9.68 -9.89 -8.75
N MET A 147 -10.40 -10.30 -7.71
CA MET A 147 -10.34 -11.67 -7.17
C MET A 147 -11.61 -12.48 -7.43
N ALA A 148 -12.73 -11.81 -7.76
CA ALA A 148 -14.00 -12.38 -8.20
C ALA A 148 -14.62 -13.48 -7.31
N THR A 149 -14.25 -13.56 -6.03
CA THR A 149 -14.86 -14.53 -5.10
C THR A 149 -16.20 -14.01 -4.59
N SER A 150 -16.83 -14.75 -3.68
CA SER A 150 -18.02 -14.32 -2.93
C SER A 150 -17.85 -14.65 -1.45
N PRO A 151 -18.55 -13.96 -0.53
CA PRO A 151 -18.48 -14.29 0.90
C PRO A 151 -18.71 -15.77 1.21
N GLU A 152 -19.70 -16.38 0.56
CA GLU A 152 -20.06 -17.79 0.74
C GLU A 152 -18.99 -18.72 0.17
N GLN A 153 -18.44 -18.41 -1.01
CA GLN A 153 -17.38 -19.21 -1.63
C GLN A 153 -16.08 -19.13 -0.82
N LEU A 154 -15.70 -17.93 -0.36
CA LEU A 154 -14.49 -17.69 0.42
C LEU A 154 -14.49 -18.54 1.70
N VAL A 155 -15.56 -18.41 2.50
CA VAL A 155 -15.68 -19.15 3.76
C VAL A 155 -15.80 -20.66 3.53
N ARG A 156 -16.52 -21.09 2.48
CA ARG A 156 -16.61 -22.51 2.10
C ARG A 156 -15.24 -23.08 1.72
N THR A 157 -14.47 -22.33 0.94
CA THR A 157 -13.13 -22.74 0.46
C THR A 157 -12.18 -22.90 1.63
N LEU A 158 -12.08 -21.88 2.51
CA LEU A 158 -11.20 -21.93 3.67
C LEU A 158 -11.60 -23.03 4.66
N ASN A 159 -12.89 -23.24 4.93
CA ASN A 159 -13.37 -24.33 5.78
C ASN A 159 -13.17 -25.72 5.16
N GLY A 160 -13.02 -25.80 3.84
CA GLY A 160 -12.69 -27.02 3.11
C GLY A 160 -11.22 -27.44 3.23
N ILE A 161 -10.35 -26.57 3.75
CA ILE A 161 -8.91 -26.82 3.91
C ILE A 161 -8.63 -27.11 5.40
N PRO A 162 -8.33 -28.36 5.79
CA PRO A 162 -8.14 -28.72 7.20
C PRO A 162 -7.07 -27.89 7.91
N LEU A 163 -5.99 -27.56 7.19
CA LEU A 163 -4.90 -26.76 7.74
C LEU A 163 -5.33 -25.33 8.08
N TYR A 164 -6.15 -24.67 7.25
CA TYR A 164 -6.68 -23.36 7.61
C TYR A 164 -7.56 -23.41 8.86
N ARG A 165 -8.42 -24.43 9.01
CA ARG A 165 -9.23 -24.58 10.23
C ARG A 165 -8.35 -24.65 11.49
N GLU A 166 -7.23 -25.35 11.38
CA GLU A 166 -6.25 -25.47 12.47
C GLU A 166 -5.53 -24.15 12.76
N LEU A 167 -5.10 -23.41 11.73
CA LEU A 167 -4.47 -22.09 11.91
C LEU A 167 -5.46 -21.07 12.49
N PHE A 168 -6.72 -21.06 12.05
CA PHE A 168 -7.75 -20.20 12.65
C PHE A 168 -8.04 -20.58 14.12
N ARG A 169 -7.97 -21.87 14.48
CA ARG A 169 -8.07 -22.31 15.88
C ARG A 169 -6.90 -21.79 16.73
N GLN A 170 -5.70 -21.70 16.18
CA GLN A 170 -4.54 -21.09 16.87
C GLN A 170 -4.72 -19.58 17.06
N ALA A 171 -5.26 -18.88 16.05
CA ALA A 171 -5.47 -17.42 16.10
C ALA A 171 -6.69 -16.98 16.93
N TRP A 172 -7.74 -17.83 17.02
CA TRP A 172 -8.97 -17.58 17.79
C TRP A 172 -9.39 -18.81 18.63
N PRO A 173 -8.60 -19.21 19.64
CA PRO A 173 -8.86 -20.44 20.39
C PRO A 173 -10.23 -20.46 21.09
N GLN A 174 -10.76 -19.29 21.45
CA GLN A 174 -12.08 -19.17 22.10
C GLN A 174 -13.25 -19.46 21.13
N ASP A 175 -13.09 -19.11 19.85
CA ASP A 175 -14.15 -19.30 18.85
C ASP A 175 -14.21 -20.74 18.31
N PHE A 176 -13.16 -21.53 18.60
CA PHE A 176 -12.99 -22.91 18.13
C PHE A 176 -13.10 -23.96 19.25
N GLN A 177 -13.75 -23.63 20.37
CA GLN A 177 -13.98 -24.57 21.49
C GLN A 177 -15.06 -25.63 21.20
N ALA A 178 -16.04 -25.29 20.36
CA ALA A 178 -17.13 -26.20 20.03
C ALA A 178 -16.75 -27.16 18.89
N ASP A 179 -17.18 -28.42 19.01
CA ASP A 179 -17.04 -29.40 17.94
C ASP A 179 -17.72 -28.89 16.66
N GLY A 180 -16.96 -28.89 15.56
CA GLY A 180 -17.45 -28.41 14.26
C GLY A 180 -17.45 -26.89 14.08
N ALA A 181 -16.81 -26.12 14.96
CA ALA A 181 -16.58 -24.68 14.76
C ALA A 181 -15.99 -24.40 13.36
N GLN A 182 -16.53 -23.39 12.68
CA GLN A 182 -16.17 -23.01 11.31
C GLN A 182 -15.51 -21.63 11.32
N ILE A 183 -14.58 -21.42 10.40
CA ILE A 183 -14.03 -20.11 10.08
C ILE A 183 -15.17 -19.17 9.72
N GLN A 184 -15.18 -17.97 10.32
CA GLN A 184 -16.15 -16.91 10.07
C GLN A 184 -15.53 -15.80 9.21
N LEU A 185 -16.36 -15.14 8.41
CA LEU A 185 -15.90 -14.11 7.47
C LEU A 185 -15.18 -12.94 8.16
N ASN A 186 -15.67 -12.52 9.32
CA ASN A 186 -15.04 -11.45 10.11
C ASN A 186 -13.64 -11.82 10.61
N GLN A 187 -13.36 -13.10 10.87
CA GLN A 187 -12.02 -13.56 11.25
C GLN A 187 -11.06 -13.48 10.05
N VAL A 188 -11.53 -13.80 8.84
CA VAL A 188 -10.73 -13.67 7.61
C VAL A 188 -10.31 -12.22 7.39
N TYR A 189 -11.27 -11.29 7.46
CA TYR A 189 -10.97 -9.86 7.33
C TYR A 189 -10.04 -9.35 8.43
N ALA A 190 -10.29 -9.76 9.68
CA ALA A 190 -9.46 -9.37 10.81
C ALA A 190 -8.02 -9.90 10.70
N ALA A 191 -7.80 -11.13 10.22
CA ALA A 191 -6.46 -11.68 10.00
C ALA A 191 -5.70 -10.85 8.96
N ILE A 192 -6.28 -10.65 7.77
CA ILE A 192 -5.62 -9.91 6.68
C ILE A 192 -5.36 -8.46 7.10
N ALA A 193 -6.31 -7.82 7.79
CA ALA A 193 -6.12 -6.49 8.34
C ALA A 193 -5.00 -6.48 9.39
N ALA A 194 -4.92 -7.46 10.29
CA ALA A 194 -3.84 -7.56 11.29
C ALA A 194 -2.45 -7.58 10.62
N PHE A 195 -2.30 -8.34 9.54
CA PHE A 195 -1.06 -8.36 8.75
C PHE A 195 -0.78 -7.01 8.09
N GLN A 196 -1.75 -6.42 7.39
CA GLN A 196 -1.58 -5.12 6.73
C GLN A 196 -1.21 -4.01 7.73
N LEU A 197 -1.81 -4.02 8.92
CA LEU A 197 -1.51 -3.06 10.00
C LEU A 197 -0.10 -3.26 10.59
N SER A 198 0.50 -4.45 10.42
CA SER A 198 1.88 -4.71 10.83
C SER A 198 2.93 -4.22 9.84
N LEU A 199 2.53 -3.80 8.63
CA LEU A 199 3.44 -3.27 7.60
C LEU A 199 3.87 -1.84 7.95
N ILE A 200 4.95 -1.71 8.72
CA ILE A 200 5.48 -0.43 9.20
C ILE A 200 6.83 -0.10 8.56
N SER A 201 6.93 1.11 8.00
CA SER A 201 8.12 1.65 7.36
C SER A 201 8.39 3.06 7.93
N LEU A 202 9.20 3.10 9.00
CA LEU A 202 9.45 4.27 9.85
C LEU A 202 10.92 4.36 10.33
N ASN A 203 11.85 3.73 9.61
CA ASN A 203 13.29 3.73 9.89
C ASN A 203 14.15 4.14 8.68
N SER A 204 13.57 4.88 7.74
CA SER A 204 14.26 5.40 6.55
C SER A 204 15.38 6.39 6.92
N ARG A 205 16.19 6.77 5.93
CA ARG A 205 17.22 7.80 6.13
C ARG A 205 16.60 9.13 6.56
N TYR A 206 15.42 9.47 6.03
CA TYR A 206 14.64 10.61 6.53
C TYR A 206 14.25 10.45 7.99
N ASP A 207 13.80 9.26 8.43
CA ASP A 207 13.40 9.03 9.82
C ASP A 207 14.60 9.20 10.76
N GLN A 208 15.76 8.64 10.42
CA GLN A 208 17.00 8.83 11.19
C GLN A 208 17.38 10.30 11.32
N TYR A 209 17.28 11.06 10.22
CA TYR A 209 17.49 12.50 10.22
C TYR A 209 16.48 13.24 11.10
N ALA A 210 15.19 12.91 10.98
CA ALA A 210 14.13 13.49 11.79
C ALA A 210 14.28 13.22 13.29
N HIS A 211 14.88 12.07 13.65
CA HIS A 211 15.21 11.72 15.03
C HIS A 211 16.53 12.36 15.53
N GLY A 212 17.28 13.04 14.66
CA GLY A 212 18.43 13.87 15.04
C GLY A 212 19.78 13.37 14.54
N TYR A 213 19.84 12.32 13.73
CA TYR A 213 21.08 11.90 13.08
C TYR A 213 21.32 12.72 11.80
N ALA A 214 21.96 13.88 11.94
CA ALA A 214 22.13 14.85 10.86
C ALA A 214 22.86 14.31 9.62
N ASP A 215 23.76 13.33 9.81
CA ASP A 215 24.55 12.72 8.74
C ASP A 215 23.79 11.63 7.97
N ALA A 216 22.55 11.31 8.37
CA ALA A 216 21.71 10.36 7.63
C ALA A 216 21.37 10.87 6.22
N LEU A 217 21.30 12.19 6.03
CA LEU A 217 21.09 12.83 4.74
C LEU A 217 22.36 13.54 4.27
N THR A 218 22.63 13.42 2.97
CA THR A 218 23.63 14.20 2.24
C THR A 218 23.12 15.63 2.00
N GLU A 219 24.00 16.54 1.58
CA GLU A 219 23.59 17.91 1.26
C GLU A 219 22.56 18.01 0.11
N PRO A 220 22.70 17.29 -1.02
CA PRO A 220 21.66 17.27 -2.05
C PRO A 220 20.27 16.84 -1.56
N GLU A 221 20.22 15.84 -0.67
CA GLU A 221 18.95 15.38 -0.09
C GLU A 221 18.35 16.41 0.87
N LYS A 222 19.19 17.16 1.61
CA LYS A 222 18.74 18.28 2.46
C LYS A 222 18.22 19.45 1.62
N GLU A 223 18.88 19.75 0.50
CA GLU A 223 18.39 20.73 -0.49
C GLU A 223 17.02 20.32 -1.03
N GLY A 224 16.87 19.05 -1.42
CA GLY A 224 15.60 18.47 -1.84
C GLY A 224 14.49 18.58 -0.80
N MET A 225 14.81 18.27 0.47
CA MET A 225 13.90 18.43 1.60
C MET A 225 13.49 19.89 1.79
N ASN A 226 14.42 20.83 1.59
CA ASN A 226 14.14 22.26 1.67
C ASN A 226 13.20 22.73 0.55
N ILE A 227 13.38 22.22 -0.67
CA ILE A 227 12.48 22.46 -1.79
C ILE A 227 11.09 21.91 -1.46
N PHE A 228 11.00 20.65 -1.02
CA PHE A 228 9.74 19.99 -0.66
C PHE A 228 8.91 20.77 0.37
N ARG A 229 9.55 21.31 1.41
CA ARG A 229 8.90 22.10 2.47
C ARG A 229 8.77 23.59 2.16
N SER A 230 9.26 24.04 1.01
CA SER A 230 9.27 25.47 0.67
C SER A 230 7.86 25.98 0.36
N PHE A 231 7.65 27.28 0.59
CA PHE A 231 6.43 27.97 0.16
C PHE A 231 6.31 28.15 -1.36
N VAL A 232 7.38 27.81 -2.10
CA VAL A 232 7.41 27.79 -3.57
C VAL A 232 6.87 26.45 -4.07
N ALA A 233 7.45 25.31 -3.67
CA ALA A 233 6.99 24.00 -4.16
C ALA A 233 5.69 23.54 -3.48
N ARG A 234 5.49 23.88 -2.19
CA ARG A 234 4.28 23.58 -1.39
C ARG A 234 3.91 22.09 -1.28
N CYS A 235 4.84 21.18 -1.51
CA CYS A 235 4.57 19.73 -1.46
C CYS A 235 4.07 19.31 -0.07
N ALA A 236 4.68 19.86 0.98
CA ALA A 236 4.36 19.57 2.38
C ALA A 236 2.96 20.05 2.84
N GLU A 237 2.26 20.87 2.05
CA GLU A 237 0.88 21.32 2.36
C GLU A 237 -0.16 20.19 2.20
N CYS A 238 0.18 19.18 1.39
CA CYS A 238 -0.66 17.99 1.21
C CYS A 238 0.07 16.72 1.70
N HIS A 239 1.38 16.64 1.46
CA HIS A 239 2.20 15.51 1.86
C HIS A 239 2.90 15.77 3.19
N THR A 240 2.10 15.89 4.26
CA THR A 240 2.56 16.25 5.60
C THR A 240 3.33 15.12 6.29
N PRO A 241 4.55 15.35 6.79
CA PRO A 241 5.26 14.38 7.65
C PRO A 241 4.50 14.10 8.96
N PRO A 242 4.74 12.95 9.62
CA PRO A 242 5.73 11.93 9.27
C PRO A 242 5.25 10.95 8.18
N LEU A 243 3.96 10.86 7.85
CA LEU A 243 3.45 9.91 6.87
C LEU A 243 3.49 10.42 5.42
N PHE A 244 3.84 11.68 5.22
CA PHE A 244 3.86 12.35 3.91
C PHE A 244 2.50 12.29 3.21
N THR A 245 1.43 12.44 3.99
CA THR A 245 0.05 12.53 3.53
C THR A 245 -0.80 13.16 4.63
N ASN A 246 -1.72 14.04 4.23
CA ASN A 246 -2.80 14.53 5.07
C ASN A 246 -4.12 13.74 4.86
N GLN A 247 -4.10 12.74 3.98
CA GLN A 247 -5.21 11.84 3.65
C GLN A 247 -6.47 12.53 3.06
N GLN A 248 -6.38 13.82 2.75
CA GLN A 248 -7.48 14.57 2.15
C GLN A 248 -7.64 14.20 0.68
N VAL A 249 -8.81 14.48 0.12
CA VAL A 249 -9.05 14.39 -1.32
C VAL A 249 -8.67 15.70 -1.97
N ALA A 250 -7.80 15.65 -2.99
CA ALA A 250 -7.39 16.81 -3.77
C ALA A 250 -7.62 16.58 -5.27
N VAL A 251 -8.10 17.62 -5.95
CA VAL A 251 -8.21 17.65 -7.42
C VAL A 251 -6.99 18.37 -7.96
N ILE A 252 -6.07 17.64 -8.61
CA ILE A 252 -4.81 18.21 -9.11
C ILE A 252 -4.79 18.40 -10.64
N GLY A 253 -5.74 17.79 -11.36
CA GLY A 253 -5.84 17.92 -12.81
C GLY A 253 -4.83 17.07 -13.59
N THR A 254 -4.34 15.98 -12.99
CA THR A 254 -3.51 15.00 -13.71
C THR A 254 -4.39 14.25 -14.73
N PRO A 255 -3.97 14.16 -16.00
CA PRO A 255 -4.70 13.41 -17.00
C PRO A 255 -4.49 11.90 -16.82
N ASP A 256 -5.48 11.11 -17.24
CA ASP A 256 -5.32 9.68 -17.42
C ASP A 256 -4.37 9.36 -18.60
N PRO A 257 -3.81 8.13 -18.65
CA PRO A 257 -3.11 7.63 -19.84
C PRO A 257 -3.92 7.80 -21.13
N GLU A 258 -3.23 7.99 -22.25
CA GLU A 258 -3.87 8.20 -23.55
C GLU A 258 -4.80 7.02 -23.90
N GLY A 259 -5.99 7.35 -24.44
CA GLY A 259 -7.01 6.37 -24.80
C GLY A 259 -7.91 5.92 -23.65
N MET A 260 -7.68 6.38 -22.42
CA MET A 260 -8.57 6.08 -21.29
C MET A 260 -9.71 7.08 -21.12
N PRO A 261 -10.88 6.61 -20.66
CA PRO A 261 -11.91 7.52 -20.17
C PRO A 261 -11.45 8.20 -18.88
N PHE A 262 -11.78 9.48 -18.74
CA PHE A 262 -11.46 10.25 -17.54
C PHE A 262 -12.04 9.61 -16.28
N ASP A 263 -11.21 9.51 -15.23
CA ASP A 263 -11.63 9.04 -13.91
C ASP A 263 -12.24 10.16 -13.05
N PRO A 264 -13.57 10.10 -12.73
CA PRO A 264 -14.20 11.12 -11.91
C PRO A 264 -13.71 11.10 -10.45
N GLY A 265 -12.95 10.07 -10.02
CA GLY A 265 -12.38 9.98 -8.69
C GLY A 265 -13.44 9.96 -7.60
N ALA A 266 -13.18 10.70 -6.52
CA ALA A 266 -14.00 10.76 -5.32
C ALA A 266 -15.41 11.35 -5.53
N ALA A 267 -15.68 12.06 -6.63
CA ALA A 267 -16.99 12.65 -6.88
C ALA A 267 -18.14 11.64 -6.87
N VAL A 268 -17.91 10.42 -7.38
CA VAL A 268 -18.93 9.38 -7.47
C VAL A 268 -19.20 8.74 -6.10
N PRO A 269 -18.22 8.12 -5.41
CA PRO A 269 -18.49 7.44 -4.14
C PRO A 269 -18.87 8.40 -3.01
N LEU A 270 -18.39 9.64 -3.03
CA LEU A 270 -18.73 10.63 -1.99
C LEU A 270 -19.97 11.47 -2.36
N ASN A 271 -20.51 11.30 -3.56
CA ASN A 271 -21.62 12.12 -4.09
C ASN A 271 -21.35 13.63 -4.01
N GLU A 272 -20.12 14.04 -4.34
CA GLU A 272 -19.66 15.42 -4.25
C GLU A 272 -19.10 15.88 -5.60
N PRO A 273 -19.91 16.53 -6.46
CA PRO A 273 -19.50 16.93 -7.81
C PRO A 273 -18.24 17.82 -7.87
N THR A 274 -17.96 18.53 -6.78
CA THR A 274 -16.77 19.39 -6.65
C THR A 274 -15.45 18.61 -6.57
N LEU A 275 -15.51 17.32 -6.25
CA LEU A 275 -14.36 16.41 -6.16
C LEU A 275 -14.15 15.62 -7.45
N ARG A 276 -14.66 16.09 -8.59
CA ARG A 276 -14.45 15.44 -9.89
C ARG A 276 -12.97 15.45 -10.25
N GLY A 277 -12.41 14.29 -10.56
CA GLY A 277 -10.97 14.09 -10.75
C GLY A 277 -10.17 14.18 -9.43
N GLY A 278 -10.86 14.10 -8.30
CA GLY A 278 -10.27 14.19 -6.97
C GLY A 278 -9.82 12.84 -6.46
N PHE A 279 -8.60 12.79 -5.94
CA PHE A 279 -8.03 11.59 -5.35
C PHE A 279 -7.45 11.88 -3.97
N LYS A 280 -7.51 10.88 -3.10
CA LYS A 280 -6.85 10.89 -1.80
C LYS A 280 -5.36 11.11 -1.99
N VAL A 281 -4.80 12.07 -1.27
CA VAL A 281 -3.36 12.34 -1.25
C VAL A 281 -2.64 11.07 -0.74
N PRO A 282 -1.82 10.40 -1.57
CA PRO A 282 -1.13 9.17 -1.15
C PRO A 282 0.01 9.50 -0.19
N SER A 283 0.42 8.54 0.63
CA SER A 283 1.70 8.62 1.33
C SER A 283 2.84 8.57 0.31
N LEU A 284 3.91 9.32 0.56
CA LEU A 284 5.14 9.25 -0.23
C LEU A 284 6.19 8.29 0.37
N ARG A 285 5.88 7.60 1.47
CA ARG A 285 6.79 6.58 2.02
C ARG A 285 6.95 5.44 1.03
N ASN A 286 8.19 5.02 0.81
CA ASN A 286 8.58 4.03 -0.21
C ASN A 286 8.25 4.39 -1.67
N ILE A 287 7.98 5.67 -1.98
CA ILE A 287 7.58 6.07 -3.35
C ILE A 287 8.63 5.73 -4.42
N ALA A 288 9.91 5.63 -4.06
CA ALA A 288 10.96 5.23 -4.99
C ALA A 288 10.76 3.82 -5.58
N LEU A 289 9.96 2.96 -4.93
CA LEU A 289 9.72 1.57 -5.34
C LEU A 289 8.39 1.35 -6.06
N THR A 290 7.54 2.38 -6.15
CA THR A 290 6.14 2.25 -6.58
C THR A 290 5.87 2.88 -7.95
N ALA A 291 6.87 2.89 -8.83
CA ALA A 291 6.64 3.28 -10.23
C ALA A 291 5.67 2.29 -10.91
N PRO A 292 4.87 2.72 -11.90
CA PRO A 292 4.64 4.09 -12.34
C PRO A 292 3.71 4.87 -11.41
N TYR A 293 3.64 6.19 -11.57
CA TYR A 293 3.06 7.12 -10.59
C TYR A 293 1.68 7.64 -10.98
N MET A 294 0.96 8.14 -9.97
CA MET A 294 -0.44 8.59 -10.01
C MET A 294 -1.44 7.43 -9.99
N HIS A 295 -2.73 7.75 -9.87
CA HIS A 295 -3.81 6.78 -9.68
C HIS A 295 -3.99 5.79 -10.84
N SER A 296 -3.49 6.12 -12.04
CA SER A 296 -3.56 5.29 -13.26
C SER A 296 -2.19 5.07 -13.91
N GLY A 297 -1.09 5.37 -13.19
CA GLY A 297 0.27 5.15 -13.69
C GLY A 297 0.69 6.07 -14.84
N ARG A 298 0.22 7.32 -14.84
CA ARG A 298 0.44 8.28 -15.93
C ARG A 298 1.91 8.59 -16.20
N PHE A 299 2.74 8.56 -15.17
CA PHE A 299 4.16 8.94 -15.24
C PHE A 299 5.05 7.74 -14.95
N ALA A 300 6.07 7.53 -15.77
CA ALA A 300 6.98 6.38 -15.62
C ALA A 300 8.01 6.61 -14.51
N THR A 301 8.38 7.87 -14.26
CA THR A 301 9.46 8.21 -13.31
C THR A 301 9.00 9.20 -12.24
N LEU A 302 9.66 9.16 -11.08
CA LEU A 302 9.45 10.13 -10.01
C LEU A 302 9.66 11.56 -10.49
N ARG A 303 10.66 11.75 -11.35
CA ARG A 303 10.99 13.05 -11.94
C ARG A 303 9.86 13.59 -12.81
N GLU A 304 9.25 12.75 -13.65
CA GLU A 304 8.07 13.13 -14.44
C GLU A 304 6.89 13.49 -13.54
N ALA A 305 6.63 12.69 -12.51
CA ALA A 305 5.57 12.96 -11.54
C ALA A 305 5.78 14.26 -10.76
N ALA A 306 7.03 14.60 -10.42
CA ALA A 306 7.39 15.87 -9.80
C ALA A 306 7.27 17.04 -10.80
N ALA A 307 7.74 16.87 -12.02
CA ALA A 307 7.70 17.88 -13.08
C ALA A 307 6.27 18.27 -13.47
N PHE A 308 5.29 17.36 -13.31
CA PHE A 308 3.87 17.68 -13.50
C PHE A 308 3.44 18.94 -12.72
N TYR A 309 3.88 19.09 -11.48
CA TYR A 309 3.49 20.23 -10.65
C TYR A 309 4.07 21.55 -11.15
N THR A 310 5.19 21.52 -11.88
CA THR A 310 5.85 22.70 -12.46
C THR A 310 5.03 23.35 -13.59
N GLY A 311 4.18 22.59 -14.28
CA GLY A 311 3.36 23.09 -15.39
C GLY A 311 2.28 24.10 -14.99
N GLY A 312 2.01 24.27 -13.70
CA GLY A 312 1.05 25.26 -13.20
C GLY A 312 -0.34 24.71 -12.92
N ARG A 313 -1.22 25.54 -12.37
CA ARG A 313 -2.55 25.11 -11.93
C ARG A 313 -3.43 24.72 -13.10
N GLY A 314 -3.78 23.43 -13.19
CA GLY A 314 -4.72 22.91 -14.18
C GLY A 314 -4.16 22.82 -15.61
N HIS A 315 -2.84 22.87 -15.78
CA HIS A 315 -2.21 22.90 -17.12
C HIS A 315 -2.49 21.67 -17.98
N ALA A 316 -2.77 20.52 -17.35
CA ALA A 316 -3.01 19.25 -18.02
C ALA A 316 -4.46 18.76 -17.88
N VAL A 317 -5.40 19.64 -17.50
CA VAL A 317 -6.82 19.28 -17.45
C VAL A 317 -7.29 18.86 -18.85
N PRO A 318 -7.89 17.67 -19.02
CA PRO A 318 -8.35 17.21 -20.32
C PRO A 318 -9.37 18.17 -20.95
N PRO A 319 -9.34 18.36 -22.29
CA PRO A 319 -10.34 19.16 -22.98
C PRO A 319 -11.76 18.69 -22.68
N GLY A 320 -12.64 19.62 -22.29
CA GLY A 320 -14.04 19.34 -21.97
C GLY A 320 -14.31 18.98 -20.50
N GLU A 321 -13.28 18.83 -19.67
CA GLU A 321 -13.43 18.65 -18.23
C GLU A 321 -13.42 20.01 -17.49
N ASP A 322 -14.40 20.21 -16.61
CA ASP A 322 -14.47 21.36 -15.70
C ASP A 322 -14.13 20.88 -14.28
N LEU A 323 -12.88 21.11 -13.85
CA LEU A 323 -12.34 20.59 -12.60
C LEU A 323 -12.07 21.74 -11.61
N LYS A 324 -12.51 21.56 -10.36
CA LYS A 324 -12.19 22.47 -9.27
C LYS A 324 -10.80 22.17 -8.70
N ILE A 325 -9.76 22.60 -9.43
CA ILE A 325 -8.36 22.35 -9.03
C ILE A 325 -8.10 22.93 -7.64
N HIS A 326 -7.47 22.13 -6.78
CA HIS A 326 -7.14 22.49 -5.41
C HIS A 326 -6.25 23.74 -5.36
N TRP A 327 -6.48 24.62 -4.39
CA TRP A 327 -5.88 25.97 -4.36
C TRP A 327 -4.38 25.98 -4.00
N HIS A 328 -3.88 24.91 -3.37
CA HIS A 328 -2.44 24.74 -3.14
C HIS A 328 -1.66 24.42 -4.42
N ILE A 329 -2.35 23.91 -5.45
CA ILE A 329 -1.73 23.70 -6.77
C ILE A 329 -1.54 25.06 -7.42
N TRP A 330 -0.28 25.40 -7.69
CA TRP A 330 0.13 26.63 -8.33
C TRP A 330 1.26 26.34 -9.34
N GLU A 331 2.03 27.34 -9.76
CA GLU A 331 3.11 27.22 -10.74
C GLU A 331 4.50 27.47 -10.08
N PRO A 332 5.12 26.46 -9.45
CA PRO A 332 6.37 26.63 -8.70
C PRO A 332 7.58 26.95 -9.58
N LYS A 333 7.53 26.67 -10.90
CA LYS A 333 8.63 26.90 -11.87
C LYS A 333 9.97 26.32 -11.41
N LEU A 334 9.95 25.11 -10.84
CA LEU A 334 11.17 24.43 -10.41
C LEU A 334 12.10 24.20 -11.60
N SER A 335 13.37 24.51 -11.41
CA SER A 335 14.45 24.20 -12.34
C SER A 335 14.72 22.69 -12.42
N ASP A 336 15.47 22.26 -13.43
CA ASP A 336 15.87 20.86 -13.57
C ASP A 336 16.69 20.36 -12.37
N GLU A 337 17.57 21.20 -11.83
CA GLU A 337 18.35 20.87 -10.64
C GLU A 337 17.45 20.75 -9.40
N GLU A 338 16.48 21.64 -9.22
CA GLU A 338 15.53 21.54 -8.10
C GLU A 338 14.66 20.28 -8.19
N LEU A 339 14.26 19.87 -9.39
CA LEU A 339 13.55 18.60 -9.61
C LEU A 339 14.44 17.40 -9.25
N ASP A 340 15.71 17.42 -9.64
CA ASP A 340 16.65 16.34 -9.30
C ASP A 340 16.85 16.26 -7.78
N ARG A 341 17.05 17.40 -7.11
CA ARG A 341 17.15 17.46 -5.63
C ARG A 341 15.89 16.98 -4.95
N LEU A 342 14.71 17.34 -5.47
CA LEU A 342 13.44 16.84 -4.94
C LEU A 342 13.36 15.32 -5.04
N VAL A 343 13.80 14.73 -6.15
CA VAL A 343 13.88 13.28 -6.32
C VAL A 343 14.90 12.66 -5.36
N ASP A 344 16.08 13.27 -5.19
CA ASP A 344 17.09 12.83 -4.22
C ASP A 344 16.45 12.73 -2.82
N PHE A 345 15.69 13.74 -2.39
CA PHE A 345 14.96 13.71 -1.12
C PHE A 345 13.90 12.60 -1.06
N LEU A 346 13.07 12.43 -2.09
CA LEU A 346 12.02 11.41 -2.09
C LEU A 346 12.58 9.98 -1.97
N GLN A 347 13.78 9.73 -2.48
CA GLN A 347 14.46 8.44 -2.30
C GLN A 347 14.78 8.13 -0.84
N THR A 348 15.01 9.17 -0.02
CA THR A 348 15.31 9.02 1.42
C THR A 348 14.14 8.50 2.25
N LEU A 349 12.93 8.48 1.68
CA LEU A 349 11.69 8.02 2.29
C LEU A 349 11.48 6.50 2.17
N THR A 350 12.47 5.79 1.62
CA THR A 350 12.45 4.34 1.43
C THR A 350 12.98 3.63 2.67
N ASP A 351 12.21 2.67 3.17
CA ASP A 351 12.58 1.78 4.26
C ASP A 351 11.88 0.44 4.11
N GLU A 352 12.67 -0.59 3.84
CA GLU A 352 12.26 -1.99 3.76
C GLU A 352 12.83 -2.83 4.93
N SER A 353 13.35 -2.19 6.00
CA SER A 353 14.03 -2.87 7.11
C SER A 353 13.19 -3.97 7.75
N PHE A 354 11.86 -3.79 7.76
CA PHE A 354 10.89 -4.73 8.32
C PHE A 354 10.00 -5.37 7.24
N LYS A 355 10.49 -5.49 6.00
CA LYS A 355 9.79 -6.22 4.95
C LYS A 355 9.50 -7.65 5.43
N PRO A 356 8.22 -8.08 5.49
CA PRO A 356 7.87 -9.41 5.96
C PRO A 356 8.35 -10.46 4.97
N VAL A 357 8.62 -11.66 5.49
CA VAL A 357 9.04 -12.80 4.70
C VAL A 357 7.82 -13.50 4.12
N GLU A 358 7.82 -13.68 2.81
CA GLU A 358 6.85 -14.51 2.10
C GLU A 358 6.87 -15.95 2.64
N PRO A 359 5.70 -16.57 2.92
CA PRO A 359 5.68 -17.97 3.32
C PRO A 359 6.23 -18.89 2.21
N PRO A 360 7.21 -19.76 2.52
CA PRO A 360 7.78 -20.67 1.51
C PRO A 360 6.80 -21.77 1.06
N GLU A 361 5.79 -22.03 1.88
CA GLU A 361 4.70 -22.96 1.61
C GLU A 361 3.40 -22.33 2.10
N LEU A 362 2.30 -22.57 1.36
CA LEU A 362 0.99 -22.01 1.68
C LEU A 362 0.04 -23.09 2.21
N PRO A 363 -0.90 -22.76 3.12
CA PRO A 363 -1.85 -23.73 3.65
C PRO A 363 -2.75 -24.38 2.59
N SER A 364 -3.03 -23.68 1.48
CA SER A 364 -3.77 -24.25 0.35
C SER A 364 -2.97 -25.26 -0.48
N GLY A 365 -1.65 -25.27 -0.37
CA GLY A 365 -0.73 -26.02 -1.24
C GLY A 365 -0.54 -25.39 -2.63
N ILE A 366 -1.17 -24.25 -2.92
CA ILE A 366 -0.92 -23.46 -4.13
C ILE A 366 0.46 -22.79 -3.97
N GLN A 367 1.18 -22.58 -5.07
CA GLN A 367 2.44 -21.82 -5.03
C GLN A 367 2.14 -20.34 -4.80
N PRO A 368 2.90 -19.64 -3.95
CA PRO A 368 2.81 -18.19 -3.84
C PRO A 368 2.93 -17.51 -5.22
N VAL A 369 2.02 -16.57 -5.50
CA VAL A 369 2.01 -15.83 -6.76
C VAL A 369 2.37 -14.37 -6.50
N HIS A 370 3.59 -13.99 -6.86
CA HIS A 370 4.03 -12.61 -7.01
C HIS A 370 4.38 -12.44 -8.48
N ASN A 371 3.68 -11.54 -9.15
CA ASN A 371 4.04 -11.10 -10.51
C ASN A 371 4.09 -12.20 -11.60
N ALA A 372 3.43 -13.35 -11.44
CA ALA A 372 3.45 -14.42 -12.46
C ALA A 372 2.75 -14.03 -13.78
N ILE A 373 1.84 -13.05 -13.76
CA ILE A 373 1.19 -12.54 -14.98
C ILE A 373 2.19 -11.78 -15.89
N ALA A 374 3.38 -11.41 -15.39
CA ALA A 374 4.44 -10.84 -16.23
C ALA A 374 5.26 -11.87 -17.02
N ARG A 375 5.08 -13.19 -16.80
CA ARG A 375 5.93 -14.23 -17.44
C ARG A 375 5.40 -14.76 -18.76
N GLU A 376 4.16 -14.46 -19.16
CA GLU A 376 3.67 -14.73 -20.51
C GLU A 376 3.96 -13.52 -21.42
N GLY A 377 5.22 -13.31 -21.77
CA GLY A 377 5.57 -12.25 -22.72
C GLY A 377 7.05 -11.96 -22.95
N THR A 378 7.96 -12.46 -22.10
CA THR A 378 9.39 -12.26 -22.28
C THR A 378 10.05 -13.51 -22.85
N THR A 379 10.44 -13.43 -24.12
CA THR A 379 11.46 -14.30 -24.71
C THR A 379 12.72 -14.30 -23.82
N PRO A 380 13.42 -15.43 -23.67
CA PRO A 380 14.66 -15.47 -22.90
C PRO A 380 15.69 -14.54 -23.55
N ASP A 381 16.11 -13.50 -22.82
CA ASP A 381 17.25 -12.69 -23.22
C ASP A 381 18.49 -13.58 -23.11
N ASN A 382 18.98 -14.02 -24.26
CA ASN A 382 20.22 -14.78 -24.36
C ASN A 382 21.36 -13.84 -23.98
N GLY A 383 22.02 -14.18 -22.87
CA GLY A 383 23.09 -13.40 -22.27
C GLY A 383 24.11 -12.86 -23.28
N VAL A 384 24.40 -11.58 -23.12
CA VAL A 384 25.61 -10.97 -23.64
C VAL A 384 26.53 -10.71 -22.46
N SER A 385 27.49 -11.61 -22.29
CA SER A 385 28.74 -11.31 -21.60
C SER A 385 29.43 -10.16 -22.34
N ASN A 386 29.86 -9.13 -21.63
CA ASN A 386 30.97 -8.32 -22.11
C ASN A 386 31.99 -8.18 -20.97
N HIS A 387 33.11 -8.84 -21.19
CA HIS A 387 34.41 -8.50 -20.66
C HIS A 387 34.85 -7.14 -21.21
N GLU A 388 35.22 -6.23 -20.32
CA GLU A 388 36.50 -5.46 -20.23
C GLU A 388 36.30 -4.21 -19.38
#